data_AF-A0A7M3MUP6-F1
#
_entry.id   AF-A0A7M3MUP6-F1
#
_cell.length_a   1.000
_cell.length_b   1.000
_cell.length_c   1.000
_cell.angle_alpha   90.00
_cell.angle_beta   90.00
_cell.angle_gamma   90.00
#
_symmetry.space_group_name_H-M   'P 1'
#
loop_
_entity.id
_entity.type
_entity.pdbx_description
1 polymer ?
#
loop_
_entity_poly.entity_id
_entity_poly.type
_entity_poly.pdbx_seq_one_letter_code
_entity_poly.pdbx_strand_id
1 'polypeptide(L)'
;MDGSLADYIPELTRADPNHFGIAVVTADGYRYAVGDVDVPFTIQSVSKAFTYGMALDHRGAAAVEERVGVEPSGEAFNSISLDPGTGRPRNPMINAGAIAVTGMLPDREAEPRFEHIRSTFSRFAARELTWDDEVYASESATGFRNRAIANLLRSFDILDGPTDPVVEDYFRQ
;
A
#
# COMPACT_ATOMS: atom_id res chain seq x y z
N MET A 1 7.65 4.80 27.37
CA MET A 1 7.04 5.43 26.19
C MET A 1 5.70 4.76 26.04
N ASP A 2 4.62 5.53 26.15
CA ASP A 2 3.27 5.02 26.01
C ASP A 2 2.85 5.11 24.55
N GLY A 3 2.14 4.08 24.08
CA GLY A 3 1.55 4.00 22.76
C GLY A 3 0.22 3.28 22.85
N SER A 4 -0.60 3.41 21.81
CA SER A 4 -1.88 2.72 21.69
C SER A 4 -1.90 1.90 20.40
N LEU A 5 -2.67 0.82 20.40
CA LEU A 5 -3.01 0.13 19.16
C LEU A 5 -3.79 1.08 18.24
N ALA A 6 -3.69 0.84 16.93
CA ALA A 6 -4.56 1.49 15.98
C ALA A 6 -6.00 1.02 16.20
N ASP A 7 -6.95 1.96 16.22
CA ASP A 7 -8.34 1.73 16.62
C ASP A 7 -9.36 2.20 15.57
N TYR A 8 -8.90 2.64 14.40
CA TYR A 8 -9.78 3.13 13.33
C TYR A 8 -10.56 2.00 12.62
N ILE A 9 -10.10 0.74 12.76
CA ILE A 9 -10.89 -0.46 12.49
C ILE A 9 -10.79 -1.44 13.67
N PRO A 10 -11.84 -2.21 13.99
CA PRO A 10 -11.87 -3.08 15.17
C PRO A 10 -10.80 -4.17 15.17
N GLU A 11 -10.45 -4.71 14.01
CA GLU A 11 -9.55 -5.87 13.86
C GLU A 11 -8.13 -5.56 14.39
N LEU A 12 -7.66 -4.33 14.21
CA LEU A 12 -6.33 -3.90 14.67
C LEU A 12 -6.24 -3.82 16.21
N THR A 13 -7.36 -3.61 16.89
CA THR A 13 -7.40 -3.58 18.37
C THR A 13 -7.28 -4.96 19.00
N ARG A 14 -7.41 -6.03 18.21
CA ARG A 14 -7.30 -7.43 18.68
C ARG A 14 -5.84 -7.90 18.80
N ALA A 15 -4.88 -7.13 18.31
CA ALA A 15 -3.46 -7.43 18.46
C ALA A 15 -3.04 -7.42 19.94
N ASP A 16 -2.17 -8.35 20.35
CA ASP A 16 -1.58 -8.32 21.69
C ASP A 16 -0.56 -7.17 21.77
N PRO A 17 -0.78 -6.15 22.64
CA PRO A 17 0.14 -5.02 22.77
C PRO A 17 1.50 -5.40 23.36
N ASN A 18 1.66 -6.62 23.89
CA ASN A 18 2.92 -7.12 24.42
C ASN A 18 3.76 -7.86 23.36
N HIS A 19 3.22 -8.13 22.17
CA HIS A 19 3.99 -8.76 21.10
C HIS A 19 5.13 -7.86 20.67
N PHE A 20 6.33 -8.42 20.62
CA PHE A 20 7.51 -7.73 20.13
C PHE A 20 8.45 -8.71 19.46
N GLY A 21 8.73 -8.48 18.17
CA GLY A 21 9.67 -9.27 17.39
C GLY A 21 10.54 -8.38 16.52
N ILE A 22 11.80 -8.79 16.34
CA ILE A 22 12.72 -8.16 15.39
C ILE A 22 13.49 -9.23 14.63
N ALA A 23 13.60 -9.05 13.32
CA ALA A 23 14.40 -9.90 12.47
C ALA A 23 15.30 -9.05 11.55
N VAL A 24 16.49 -9.59 11.25
CA VAL A 24 17.45 -9.05 10.30
C VAL A 24 17.80 -10.15 9.31
N VAL A 25 17.68 -9.85 8.02
CA VAL A 25 18.11 -10.73 6.94
C VAL A 25 19.21 -10.01 6.16
N THR A 26 20.38 -10.63 6.07
CA THR A 26 21.53 -10.09 5.35
C THR A 26 21.49 -10.46 3.87
N ALA A 27 22.24 -9.75 3.03
CA ALA A 27 22.25 -9.97 1.57
C ALA A 27 22.79 -11.36 1.15
N ASP A 28 23.58 -12.00 2.01
CA ASP A 28 24.09 -13.38 1.88
C ASP A 28 23.16 -14.43 2.49
N GLY A 29 21.98 -14.04 2.98
CA GLY A 29 20.90 -14.94 3.39
C GLY A 29 20.91 -15.37 4.86
N TYR A 30 21.75 -14.78 5.72
CA TYR A 30 21.69 -15.05 7.15
C TYR A 30 20.48 -14.35 7.78
N ARG A 31 19.74 -15.11 8.58
CA ARG A 31 18.60 -14.61 9.37
C ARG A 31 18.96 -14.60 10.85
N TYR A 32 18.81 -13.43 11.46
CA TYR A 32 18.88 -13.23 12.91
C TYR A 32 17.51 -12.77 13.40
N ALA A 33 17.01 -13.35 14.48
CA ALA A 33 15.66 -13.07 14.94
C ALA A 33 15.55 -13.24 16.46
N VAL A 34 14.74 -12.41 17.12
CA VAL A 34 14.40 -12.54 18.54
C VAL A 34 12.99 -12.02 18.81
N GLY A 35 12.29 -12.65 19.76
CA GLY A 35 10.91 -12.32 20.11
C GLY A 35 9.87 -12.98 19.19
N ASP A 36 8.71 -12.35 19.04
CA ASP A 36 7.51 -12.87 18.37
C ASP A 36 7.58 -12.76 16.84
N VAL A 37 8.66 -13.27 16.23
CA VAL A 37 8.99 -13.05 14.81
C VAL A 37 8.16 -13.86 13.81
N ASP A 38 7.44 -14.87 14.29
CA ASP A 38 6.62 -15.75 13.45
C ASP A 38 5.11 -15.46 13.63
N VAL A 39 4.75 -14.45 14.43
CA VAL A 39 3.36 -13.99 14.55
C VAL A 39 2.98 -13.15 13.32
N PRO A 40 1.99 -13.58 12.53
CA PRO A 40 1.57 -12.81 11.35
C PRO A 40 0.79 -11.55 11.75
N PHE A 41 0.97 -10.50 10.97
CA PHE A 41 0.20 -9.26 11.04
C PHE A 41 0.04 -8.69 9.62
N THR A 42 -0.94 -7.79 9.43
CA THR A 42 -1.15 -7.15 8.12
C THR A 42 -0.04 -6.14 7.83
N ILE A 43 0.50 -6.16 6.61
CA ILE A 43 1.68 -5.35 6.25
C ILE A 43 1.37 -3.85 6.17
N GLN A 44 0.10 -3.49 5.93
CA GLN A 44 -0.38 -2.11 5.92
C GLN A 44 0.48 -1.23 5.01
N SER A 45 0.70 0.05 5.35
CA SER A 45 1.43 1.00 4.51
C SER A 45 2.87 0.61 4.15
N VAL A 46 3.45 -0.44 4.76
CA VAL A 46 4.74 -0.98 4.31
C VAL A 46 4.61 -1.60 2.90
N SER A 47 3.42 -2.04 2.49
CA SER A 47 3.13 -2.55 1.12
C SER A 47 3.46 -1.54 0.02
N LYS A 48 3.31 -0.24 0.30
CA LYS A 48 3.51 0.87 -0.66
C LYS A 48 4.90 0.89 -1.27
N ALA A 49 5.92 0.55 -0.50
CA ALA A 49 7.30 0.51 -0.99
C ALA A 49 7.48 -0.58 -2.05
N PHE A 50 6.86 -1.74 -1.85
CA PHE A 50 6.91 -2.84 -2.79
C PHE A 50 6.10 -2.56 -4.05
N THR A 51 4.87 -2.04 -3.93
CA THR A 51 4.06 -1.68 -5.11
C THR A 51 4.65 -0.52 -5.90
N TYR A 52 5.31 0.44 -5.25
CA TYR A 52 6.09 1.45 -5.95
C TYR A 52 7.25 0.84 -6.75
N GLY A 53 8.01 -0.08 -6.15
CA GLY A 53 9.05 -0.84 -6.85
C GLY A 53 8.51 -1.60 -8.06
N MET A 54 7.34 -2.23 -7.93
CA MET A 54 6.66 -2.91 -9.04
C MET A 54 6.27 -1.94 -10.17
N ALA A 55 5.73 -0.77 -9.85
CA ALA A 55 5.35 0.22 -10.85
C ALA A 55 6.59 0.77 -11.59
N LEU A 56 7.69 0.99 -10.87
CA LEU A 56 8.99 1.38 -11.47
C LEU A 56 9.52 0.30 -12.41
N ASP A 57 9.47 -0.98 -12.02
CA ASP A 57 9.90 -2.10 -12.87
C ASP A 57 9.04 -2.22 -14.14
N HIS A 58 7.72 -2.04 -14.00
CA HIS A 58 6.78 -2.22 -15.11
C HIS A 58 6.73 -1.06 -16.10
N ARG A 59 6.83 0.18 -15.61
CA ARG A 59 6.61 1.42 -16.41
C ARG A 59 7.89 2.22 -16.63
N GLY A 60 8.93 1.99 -15.84
CA GLY A 60 10.12 2.82 -15.78
C GLY A 60 9.91 4.10 -14.96
N ALA A 61 11.01 4.65 -14.44
CA ALA A 61 10.98 5.81 -13.53
C ALA A 61 10.28 7.04 -14.14
N ALA A 62 10.60 7.39 -15.39
CA ALA A 62 10.05 8.57 -16.04
C ALA A 62 8.51 8.55 -16.10
N ALA A 63 7.91 7.42 -16.49
CA ALA A 63 6.47 7.28 -16.58
C ALA A 63 5.78 7.30 -15.20
N VAL A 64 6.43 6.76 -14.16
CA VAL A 64 5.91 6.83 -12.80
C VAL A 64 5.99 8.26 -12.25
N GLU A 65 7.10 8.96 -12.50
CA GLU A 65 7.33 10.33 -12.05
C GLU A 65 6.38 11.35 -12.70
N GLU A 66 5.87 11.09 -13.90
CA GLU A 66 4.80 11.89 -14.52
C GLU A 66 3.52 11.88 -13.68
N ARG A 67 3.25 10.80 -12.95
CA ARG A 67 1.99 10.55 -12.24
C ARG A 67 2.11 10.65 -10.72
N VAL A 68 3.31 10.49 -10.15
CA VAL A 68 3.60 10.60 -8.70
C VAL A 68 4.99 11.20 -8.50
N GLY A 69 5.12 12.21 -7.64
CA GLY A 69 6.41 12.84 -7.34
C GLY A 69 7.33 12.01 -6.44
N VAL A 70 8.44 12.60 -6.02
CA VAL A 70 9.41 12.01 -5.07
C VAL A 70 9.70 12.94 -3.89
N GLU A 71 8.91 14.00 -3.73
CA GLU A 71 9.13 15.04 -2.73
C GLU A 71 8.50 14.65 -1.38
N PRO A 72 9.18 14.91 -0.25
CA PRO A 72 8.58 14.71 1.05
C PRO A 72 7.33 15.57 1.19
N SER A 73 6.23 14.98 1.63
CA SER A 73 5.06 15.75 2.01
C SER A 73 5.26 16.27 3.42
N GLY A 74 5.41 17.59 3.59
CA GLY A 74 5.32 18.24 4.91
C GLY A 74 3.91 18.26 5.50
N GLU A 75 2.94 17.66 4.80
CA GLU A 75 1.56 17.53 5.24
C GLU A 75 1.34 16.20 5.94
N ALA A 76 0.35 16.16 6.83
CA ALA A 76 -0.06 14.92 7.46
C ALA A 76 -0.31 13.83 6.41
N PHE A 77 0.06 12.60 6.73
CA PHE A 77 -0.24 11.40 5.94
C PHE A 77 -1.72 11.30 5.53
N ASN A 78 -2.59 11.94 6.34
CA ASN A 78 -4.03 12.02 6.12
C ASN A 78 -4.54 13.27 5.36
N SER A 79 -3.68 14.04 4.70
CA SER A 79 -4.11 15.12 3.80
C SER A 79 -4.69 14.57 2.48
N ILE A 80 -5.76 15.18 1.97
CA ILE A 80 -6.32 14.85 0.65
C ILE A 80 -5.61 15.70 -0.45
N SER A 81 -4.60 16.47 -0.07
CA SER A 81 -3.95 17.45 -0.92
C SER A 81 -3.15 16.79 -2.04
N LEU A 82 -3.46 17.21 -3.27
CA LEU A 82 -2.66 16.96 -4.46
C LEU A 82 -1.96 18.25 -4.87
N ASP A 83 -0.98 18.15 -5.77
CA ASP A 83 -0.44 19.35 -6.41
C ASP A 83 -1.59 20.11 -7.13
N PRO A 84 -1.84 21.40 -6.85
CA PRO A 84 -3.01 22.10 -7.36
C PRO A 84 -3.05 22.27 -8.89
N GLY A 85 -1.88 22.24 -9.55
CA GLY A 85 -1.78 22.42 -10.99
C GLY A 85 -1.84 21.11 -11.75
N THR A 86 -1.18 20.07 -11.24
CA THR A 86 -0.99 18.78 -11.93
C THR A 86 -1.85 17.65 -11.37
N GLY A 87 -2.40 17.80 -10.17
CA GLY A 87 -3.05 16.70 -9.44
C GLY A 87 -2.10 15.60 -8.98
N ARG A 88 -0.79 15.76 -9.20
CA ARG A 88 0.22 14.76 -8.88
C ARG A 88 0.36 14.62 -7.36
N PRO A 89 0.25 13.41 -6.79
CA PRO A 89 0.65 13.15 -5.40
C PRO A 89 2.13 13.47 -5.20
N ARG A 90 2.50 13.98 -4.02
CA ARG A 90 3.88 14.39 -3.75
C ARG A 90 4.90 13.24 -3.76
N ASN A 91 4.50 12.06 -3.25
CA ASN A 91 5.34 10.87 -3.17
C ASN A 91 4.48 9.60 -3.11
N PRO A 92 5.06 8.42 -3.42
CA PRO A 92 4.32 7.15 -3.38
C PRO A 92 3.97 6.64 -1.97
N MET A 93 4.52 7.24 -0.90
CA MET A 93 4.34 6.75 0.48
C MET A 93 3.08 7.31 1.16
N ILE A 94 2.53 8.41 0.67
CA ILE A 94 1.18 8.89 1.07
C ILE A 94 0.09 8.09 0.35
N ASN A 95 -1.13 8.04 0.92
CA ASN A 95 -2.23 7.26 0.35
C ASN A 95 -2.54 7.63 -1.11
N ALA A 96 -2.53 8.92 -1.44
CA ALA A 96 -2.76 9.38 -2.80
C ALA A 96 -1.72 8.83 -3.79
N GLY A 97 -0.44 8.84 -3.40
CA GLY A 97 0.62 8.28 -4.23
C GLY A 97 0.50 6.76 -4.36
N ALA A 98 0.21 6.07 -3.27
CA ALA A 98 0.04 4.61 -3.29
C ALA A 98 -1.16 4.15 -4.12
N ILE A 99 -2.29 4.86 -4.06
CA ILE A 99 -3.46 4.59 -4.90
C ILE A 99 -3.12 4.86 -6.38
N ALA A 100 -2.43 5.96 -6.68
CA ALA A 100 -1.97 6.25 -8.04
C ALA A 100 -1.02 5.16 -8.56
N VAL A 101 -0.03 4.76 -7.76
CA VAL A 101 0.92 3.66 -8.07
C VAL A 101 0.19 2.34 -8.31
N THR A 102 -0.78 1.99 -7.46
CA THR A 102 -1.63 0.81 -7.65
C THR A 102 -2.37 0.89 -8.99
N GLY A 103 -2.88 2.07 -9.33
CA GLY A 103 -3.52 2.36 -10.61
C GLY A 103 -2.66 2.08 -11.84
N MET A 104 -1.33 2.24 -11.72
CA MET A 104 -0.38 2.05 -12.83
C MET A 104 -0.04 0.59 -13.13
N LEU A 105 -0.26 -0.30 -12.15
CA LEU A 105 -0.02 -1.73 -12.31
C LEU A 105 -1.03 -2.34 -13.30
N PRO A 106 -0.60 -3.34 -14.08
CA PRO A 106 -1.47 -3.96 -15.08
C PRO A 106 -2.64 -4.67 -14.40
N ASP A 107 -3.81 -4.58 -15.05
CA ASP A 107 -5.02 -5.26 -14.64
C ASP A 107 -5.61 -5.96 -15.86
N ARG A 108 -5.56 -7.29 -15.87
CA ARG A 108 -5.90 -8.11 -17.04
C ARG A 108 -6.84 -9.22 -16.61
N GLU A 109 -7.75 -9.61 -17.49
CA GLU A 109 -8.69 -10.71 -17.20
C GLU A 109 -7.98 -12.01 -16.79
N ALA A 110 -6.86 -12.33 -17.43
CA ALA A 110 -6.06 -13.52 -17.13
C ALA A 110 -5.19 -13.40 -15.86
N GLU A 111 -4.92 -12.18 -15.41
CA GLU A 111 -4.10 -11.89 -14.22
C GLU A 111 -4.63 -10.59 -13.60
N PRO A 112 -5.61 -10.68 -12.69
CA PRO A 112 -6.13 -9.52 -11.98
C PRO A 112 -5.00 -8.82 -11.23
N ARG A 113 -5.05 -7.48 -11.20
CA ARG A 113 -4.00 -6.65 -10.60
C ARG A 113 -3.58 -7.12 -9.20
N PHE A 114 -4.55 -7.43 -8.34
CA PHE A 114 -4.25 -7.89 -6.99
C PHE A 114 -3.49 -9.22 -6.94
N GLU A 115 -3.80 -10.18 -7.82
CA GLU A 115 -3.05 -11.45 -7.88
C GLU A 115 -1.62 -11.23 -8.36
N HIS A 116 -1.41 -10.27 -9.27
CA HIS A 116 -0.06 -9.86 -9.66
C HIS A 116 0.72 -9.27 -8.48
N ILE A 117 0.08 -8.44 -7.65
CA ILE A 117 0.68 -7.87 -6.44
C ILE A 117 0.99 -8.97 -5.42
N ARG A 118 0.00 -9.79 -5.06
CA ARG A 118 0.13 -10.88 -4.08
C ARG A 118 1.21 -11.87 -4.46
N SER A 119 1.24 -12.31 -5.72
CA SER A 119 2.25 -13.25 -6.21
C SER A 119 3.66 -12.65 -6.19
N THR A 120 3.80 -11.36 -6.50
CA THR A 120 5.09 -10.65 -6.41
C THR A 120 5.56 -10.53 -4.97
N PHE A 121 4.69 -10.15 -4.04
CA PHE A 121 5.04 -10.09 -2.62
C PHE A 121 5.40 -11.48 -2.08
N SER A 122 4.67 -12.52 -2.51
CA SER A 122 4.95 -13.92 -2.17
C SER A 122 6.34 -14.35 -2.63
N ARG A 123 6.77 -13.93 -3.82
CA ARG A 123 8.13 -14.17 -4.32
C ARG A 123 9.18 -13.48 -3.44
N PHE A 124 8.95 -12.23 -3.02
CA PHE A 124 9.87 -11.53 -2.11
C PHE A 124 9.94 -12.19 -0.73
N ALA A 125 8.82 -12.69 -0.22
CA ALA A 125 8.75 -13.39 1.06
C ALA A 125 9.20 -14.86 0.99
N ALA A 126 9.49 -15.39 -0.21
CA ALA A 126 9.81 -16.79 -0.47
C ALA A 126 8.76 -17.79 0.08
N ARG A 127 7.49 -17.35 0.17
CA ARG A 127 6.35 -18.17 0.61
C ARG A 127 5.07 -17.59 0.06
N GLU A 128 4.02 -18.41 -0.02
CA GLU A 128 2.70 -17.89 -0.39
C GLU A 128 2.19 -16.93 0.70
N LEU A 129 1.82 -15.74 0.28
CA LEU A 129 1.12 -14.75 1.09
C LEU A 129 -0.38 -14.80 0.79
N THR A 130 -1.14 -14.60 1.84
CA THR A 130 -2.59 -14.38 1.81
C THR A 130 -2.89 -13.00 2.39
N TRP A 131 -4.14 -12.58 2.31
CA TRP A 131 -4.64 -11.39 2.98
C TRP A 131 -5.55 -11.78 4.14
N ASP A 132 -5.92 -10.79 4.95
CA ASP A 132 -6.90 -10.94 6.03
C ASP A 132 -8.24 -10.40 5.53
N ASP A 133 -9.23 -11.29 5.38
CA ASP A 133 -10.56 -10.93 4.85
C ASP A 133 -11.33 -9.96 5.77
N GLU A 134 -11.14 -10.05 7.08
CA GLU A 134 -11.82 -9.18 8.04
C GLU A 134 -11.24 -7.76 7.99
N VAL A 135 -9.91 -7.64 7.99
CA VAL A 135 -9.23 -6.35 7.83
C VAL A 135 -9.58 -5.73 6.47
N TYR A 136 -9.54 -6.50 5.38
CA TYR A 136 -9.92 -6.02 4.06
C TYR A 136 -11.38 -5.53 4.04
N ALA A 137 -12.32 -6.29 4.59
CA ALA A 137 -13.72 -5.91 4.65
C ALA A 137 -13.94 -4.62 5.44
N SER A 138 -13.26 -4.45 6.59
CA SER A 138 -13.33 -3.24 7.41
C SER A 138 -12.72 -2.01 6.73
N GLU A 139 -11.54 -2.15 6.12
CA GLU A 139 -10.88 -1.10 5.34
C GLU A 139 -11.77 -0.69 4.15
N SER A 140 -12.34 -1.66 3.43
CA SER A 140 -13.27 -1.40 2.34
C SER A 140 -14.53 -0.71 2.83
N ALA A 141 -15.15 -1.14 3.94
CA ALA A 141 -16.38 -0.53 4.45
C ALA A 141 -16.18 0.92 4.95
N THR A 142 -15.00 1.26 5.46
CA THR A 142 -14.72 2.56 6.12
C THR A 142 -13.83 3.49 5.30
N GLY A 143 -13.24 3.02 4.20
CA GLY A 143 -12.25 3.72 3.38
C GLY A 143 -12.79 4.85 2.50
N PHE A 144 -13.80 5.60 2.95
CA PHE A 144 -14.41 6.72 2.22
C PHE A 144 -13.38 7.76 1.77
N ARG A 145 -12.39 8.05 2.62
CA ARG A 145 -11.32 9.00 2.31
C ARG A 145 -10.47 8.54 1.13
N ASN A 146 -10.08 7.27 1.10
CA ASN A 146 -9.28 6.72 0.00
C ASN A 146 -10.08 6.69 -1.31
N ARG A 147 -11.39 6.43 -1.24
CA ARG A 147 -12.29 6.59 -2.40
C ARG A 147 -12.40 8.04 -2.89
N ALA A 148 -12.47 9.01 -1.98
CA ALA A 148 -12.46 10.42 -2.34
C ALA A 148 -11.14 10.83 -3.02
N ILE A 149 -10.00 10.37 -2.47
CA ILE A 149 -8.67 10.55 -3.07
C ILE A 149 -8.63 9.98 -4.48
N ALA A 150 -9.11 8.75 -4.70
CA ALA A 150 -9.11 8.13 -6.02
C ALA A 150 -9.94 8.91 -7.05
N ASN A 151 -11.11 9.41 -6.64
CA ASN A 151 -11.94 10.26 -7.49
C ASN A 151 -11.24 11.59 -7.80
N LEU A 152 -10.53 12.17 -6.84
CA LEU A 152 -9.73 13.37 -7.08
C LEU A 152 -8.59 13.09 -8.05
N LEU A 153 -7.84 11.99 -7.88
CA LEU A 153 -6.78 11.58 -8.82
C LEU A 153 -7.33 11.40 -10.24
N ARG A 154 -8.51 10.77 -10.38
CA ARG A 154 -9.18 10.62 -11.66
C ARG A 154 -9.58 11.96 -12.29
N SER A 155 -9.98 12.95 -11.49
CA SER A 155 -10.33 14.29 -12.01
C SER A 155 -9.14 15.06 -12.59
N PHE A 156 -7.92 14.64 -12.26
CA PHE A 156 -6.67 15.19 -12.79
C PHE A 156 -5.98 14.25 -13.81
N ASP A 157 -6.70 13.24 -14.32
CA ASP A 157 -6.17 12.24 -15.24
C ASP A 157 -4.93 11.50 -14.71
N ILE A 158 -4.77 11.39 -13.38
CA ILE A 158 -3.72 10.58 -12.75
C ILE A 158 -4.12 9.10 -12.75
N LEU A 159 -5.42 8.80 -12.73
CA LEU A 159 -5.96 7.44 -12.91
C LEU A 159 -6.76 7.36 -14.22
N ASP A 160 -6.37 6.43 -15.10
CA ASP A 160 -6.92 6.32 -16.46
C ASP A 160 -8.22 5.49 -16.57
N GLY A 161 -8.76 5.00 -15.44
CA GLY A 161 -9.89 4.05 -15.42
C GLY A 161 -10.81 4.18 -14.21
N PRO A 162 -11.71 3.19 -13.98
CA PRO A 162 -12.57 3.14 -12.80
C PRO A 162 -11.74 3.19 -11.51
N THR A 163 -12.16 4.01 -10.56
CA THR A 163 -11.44 4.21 -9.29
C THR A 163 -11.65 3.06 -8.32
N ASP A 164 -12.85 2.48 -8.29
CA ASP A 164 -13.23 1.53 -7.24
C ASP A 164 -12.37 0.27 -7.27
N PRO A 165 -12.12 -0.40 -8.42
CA PRO A 165 -11.23 -1.56 -8.46
C PRO A 165 -9.82 -1.25 -7.94
N VAL A 166 -9.27 -0.08 -8.30
CA VAL A 166 -7.93 0.35 -7.85
C VAL A 166 -7.88 0.52 -6.33
N VAL A 167 -8.94 1.09 -5.75
CA VAL A 167 -9.04 1.31 -4.31
C VAL A 167 -9.26 0.00 -3.55
N GLU A 168 -10.05 -0.93 -4.10
CA GLU A 168 -10.20 -2.27 -3.52
C GLU A 168 -8.88 -3.05 -3.54
N ASP A 169 -8.13 -2.99 -4.64
CA ASP A 169 -6.79 -3.58 -4.73
C ASP A 169 -5.81 -2.94 -3.73
N TYR A 170 -5.94 -1.63 -3.47
CA TYR A 170 -5.16 -0.91 -2.47
C TYR A 170 -5.53 -1.29 -1.03
N PHE A 171 -6.80 -1.52 -0.71
CA PHE A 171 -7.19 -1.98 0.63
C PHE A 171 -6.73 -3.40 0.94
N ARG A 172 -6.56 -4.23 -0.08
CA ARG A 172 -6.17 -5.63 0.09
C ARG A 172 -4.65 -5.83 0.14
N GLN A 173 -3.86 -4.85 -0.32
CA GLN A 173 -2.39 -4.83 -0.32
C GLN A 173 -1.76 -4.88 1.07
#